data_AF-A0A240UI28-F1
#
_entry.id   AF-A0A240UI28-F1
#
_cell.length_a   1.000
_cell.length_b   1.000
_cell.length_c   1.000
_cell.angle_alpha   90.00
_cell.angle_beta   90.00
_cell.angle_gamma   90.00
#
_symmetry.space_group_name_H-M   'P 1'
#
loop_
_entity.id
_entity.type
_entity.pdbx_description
1 polymer ?
#
loop_
_entity_poly.entity_id
_entity_poly.type
_entity_poly.pdbx_seq_one_letter_code
_entity_poly.pdbx_strand_id
1 'polypeptide(L)'
;MSLVEEDGKFYAPGTSPSEVVAAFQMCDDLVSQMVPYCQRKLPTFEGGQEATVKTALKGLLAKRWCTDAQCVWIMRRVARELQWPVDESALGV
;
A
#
# COMPACT_ATOMS: atom_id res chain seq x y z
N MET A 1 -9.40 -23.46 11.53
CA MET A 1 -8.11 -22.84 11.12
C MET A 1 -7.08 -23.20 12.18
N SER A 2 -5.88 -23.62 11.78
CA SER A 2 -4.79 -23.86 12.73
C SER A 2 -4.15 -22.52 13.11
N LEU A 3 -3.82 -22.35 14.39
CA LEU A 3 -2.99 -21.23 14.84
C LEU A 3 -1.55 -21.41 14.36
N VAL A 4 -0.83 -20.31 14.21
CA VAL A 4 0.61 -20.26 13.94
C VAL A 4 1.33 -20.12 15.28
N GLU A 5 2.27 -21.03 15.59
CA GLU A 5 3.11 -20.93 16.77
C GLU A 5 4.43 -20.22 16.43
N GLU A 6 4.77 -19.18 17.19
CA GLU A 6 6.02 -18.43 17.07
C GLU A 6 6.49 -18.00 18.46
N ASP A 7 7.73 -18.32 18.83
CA ASP A 7 8.33 -18.05 20.15
C ASP A 7 7.43 -18.50 21.33
N GLY A 8 6.78 -19.66 21.20
CA GLY A 8 5.89 -20.22 22.22
C GLY A 8 4.56 -19.48 22.38
N LYS A 9 4.21 -18.58 21.46
CA LYS A 9 2.92 -17.87 21.39
C LYS A 9 2.14 -18.32 20.17
N PHE A 10 0.82 -18.28 20.24
CA PHE A 10 -0.07 -18.72 19.17
C PHE A 10 -0.82 -17.54 18.56
N TYR A 11 -0.77 -17.42 17.24
CA TYR A 11 -1.32 -16.32 16.46
C TYR A 11 -2.34 -16.83 15.44
N ALA A 12 -3.27 -15.97 15.04
CA ALA A 12 -4.04 -16.25 13.83
C ALA A 12 -3.10 -16.17 12.62
N PRO A 13 -3.31 -16.98 11.57
CA PRO A 13 -2.52 -16.87 10.34
C PRO A 13 -2.48 -15.43 9.80
N GLY A 14 -1.29 -14.97 9.41
CA GLY A 14 -1.04 -13.61 8.95
C GLY A 14 -0.86 -12.56 10.06
N THR A 15 -0.82 -12.98 11.33
CA THR A 15 -0.70 -12.07 12.49
C THR A 15 0.47 -12.39 13.40
N SER A 16 1.28 -13.42 13.08
CA SER A 16 2.52 -13.64 13.83
C SER A 16 3.49 -12.48 13.60
N PRO A 17 4.40 -12.19 14.55
CA PRO A 17 5.36 -11.09 14.40
C PRO A 17 6.18 -11.19 13.11
N SER A 18 6.67 -12.39 12.76
CA SER A 18 7.42 -12.59 11.52
C SER A 18 6.57 -12.33 10.25
N GLU A 19 5.33 -12.81 10.21
CA GLU A 19 4.40 -12.57 9.10
C GLU A 19 4.09 -11.07 8.93
N VAL A 20 3.84 -10.37 10.04
CA VAL A 20 3.54 -8.94 10.04
C VAL A 20 4.74 -8.12 9.58
N VAL A 21 5.95 -8.46 10.07
CA VAL A 21 7.19 -7.79 9.65
C VAL A 21 7.45 -8.00 8.16
N ALA A 22 7.29 -9.23 7.66
CA ALA A 22 7.46 -9.53 6.25
C ALA A 22 6.44 -8.76 5.37
N ALA A 23 5.17 -8.74 5.79
CA ALA A 23 4.14 -7.98 5.10
C ALA A 23 4.44 -6.47 5.07
N PHE A 24 4.92 -5.91 6.19
CA PHE A 24 5.33 -4.52 6.27
C PHE A 24 6.50 -4.21 5.34
N GLN A 25 7.57 -5.01 5.35
CA GLN A 25 8.74 -4.82 4.50
C GLN A 25 8.36 -4.85 3.01
N MET A 26 7.50 -5.78 2.61
CA MET A 26 7.00 -5.84 1.24
C MET A 26 6.19 -4.59 0.86
N CYS A 27 5.31 -4.12 1.75
CA CYS A 27 4.53 -2.91 1.48
C CYS A 27 5.43 -1.66 1.39
N ASP A 28 6.44 -1.55 2.24
CA ASP A 28 7.39 -0.42 2.26
C ASP A 28 8.29 -0.38 1.00
N ASP A 29 8.69 -1.55 0.50
CA ASP A 29 9.36 -1.67 -0.80
C ASP A 29 8.45 -1.21 -1.95
N LEU A 30 7.19 -1.65 -1.97
CA LEU A 30 6.23 -1.17 -2.98
C LEU A 30 5.99 0.34 -2.90
N VAL A 31 5.94 0.94 -1.71
CA VAL A 31 5.88 2.40 -1.54
C VAL A 31 7.06 3.07 -2.25
N SER A 32 8.28 2.58 -2.02
CA SER A 32 9.51 3.11 -2.63
C SER A 32 9.50 3.03 -4.16
N GLN A 33 8.87 2.00 -4.73
CA GLN A 33 8.68 1.88 -6.18
C GLN A 33 7.57 2.79 -6.72
N MET A 34 6.50 3.00 -5.95
CA MET A 34 5.31 3.72 -6.37
C MET A 34 5.48 5.25 -6.31
N VAL A 35 6.29 5.78 -5.39
CA VAL A 35 6.65 7.21 -5.33
C VAL A 35 7.15 7.75 -6.68
N PRO A 36 8.24 7.21 -7.27
CA PRO A 36 8.73 7.68 -8.57
C PRO A 36 7.78 7.33 -9.73
N TYR A 37 7.00 6.25 -9.61
CA TYR A 37 5.96 5.93 -10.59
C TYR A 37 4.88 7.03 -10.67
N CYS A 38 4.35 7.46 -9.52
CA CYS A 38 3.34 8.51 -9.42
C CYS A 38 3.87 9.84 -9.94
N GLN A 39 5.10 10.23 -9.58
CA GLN A 39 5.73 11.45 -10.12
C GLN A 39 5.83 11.43 -11.64
N ARG A 40 6.23 10.30 -12.25
CA ARG A 40 6.28 10.15 -13.72
C ARG A 40 4.90 10.20 -14.38
N LYS A 41 3.86 9.76 -13.68
CA LYS A 41 2.48 9.74 -14.19
C LYS A 41 1.75 11.07 -14.00
N LEU A 42 2.20 11.92 -13.09
CA LEU A 42 1.57 13.20 -12.76
C LEU A 42 1.29 14.09 -14.00
N PRO A 43 2.21 14.24 -14.99
CA PRO A 43 1.93 15.05 -16.18
C PRO A 43 0.80 14.48 -17.06
N THR A 44 0.58 13.17 -17.04
CA THR A 44 -0.54 12.53 -17.78
C THR A 44 -1.91 12.94 -17.22
N PHE A 45 -1.95 13.42 -15.98
CA PHE A 45 -3.15 13.92 -15.31
C PHE A 45 -3.13 15.43 -15.14
N GLU A 46 -2.36 16.16 -15.94
CA GLU A 46 -2.28 17.64 -15.90
C GLU A 46 -1.88 18.18 -14.52
N GLY A 47 -1.09 17.43 -13.74
CA GLY A 47 -0.76 17.82 -12.36
C GLY A 47 -1.76 17.36 -11.30
N GLY A 48 -2.80 16.63 -11.69
CA GLY A 48 -3.82 16.07 -10.82
C GLY A 48 -3.28 14.96 -9.91
N GLN A 49 -2.82 15.34 -8.72
CA GLN A 49 -2.24 14.44 -7.71
C GLN A 49 -3.23 13.36 -7.28
N GLU A 50 -4.47 13.74 -6.91
CA GLU A 50 -5.51 12.79 -6.51
C GLU A 50 -5.85 11.79 -7.62
N ALA A 51 -6.04 12.28 -8.86
CA ALA A 51 -6.31 11.42 -10.02
C ALA A 51 -5.16 10.43 -10.30
N THR A 52 -3.91 10.89 -10.11
CA THR A 52 -2.71 10.07 -10.24
C THR A 52 -2.69 8.95 -9.22
N VAL A 53 -2.90 9.27 -7.93
CA VAL A 53 -2.88 8.29 -6.84
C VAL A 53 -4.05 7.31 -6.96
N LYS A 54 -5.26 7.78 -7.30
CA LYS A 54 -6.42 6.90 -7.55
C LYS A 54 -6.18 5.92 -8.70
N THR A 55 -5.59 6.39 -9.80
CA THR A 55 -5.28 5.51 -10.94
C THR A 55 -4.21 4.49 -10.58
N ALA A 56 -3.18 4.91 -9.85
CA ALA A 56 -2.15 4.01 -9.33
C ALA A 56 -2.73 2.94 -8.39
N LEU A 57 -3.64 3.33 -7.48
CA LEU A 57 -4.36 2.41 -6.59
C LEU A 57 -5.14 1.36 -7.40
N LYS A 58 -5.91 1.79 -8.41
CA LYS A 58 -6.65 0.87 -9.29
C LYS A 58 -5.71 -0.13 -9.97
N GLY A 59 -4.52 0.32 -10.38
CA GLY A 59 -3.48 -0.53 -10.92
C GLY A 59 -2.99 -1.60 -9.92
N LEU A 60 -2.67 -1.20 -8.69
CA LEU A 60 -2.23 -2.13 -7.63
C LEU A 60 -3.31 -3.18 -7.30
N LEU A 61 -4.56 -2.74 -7.12
CA LEU A 61 -5.70 -3.63 -6.85
C LEU A 61 -5.89 -4.66 -7.97
N ALA A 62 -5.75 -4.24 -9.23
CA ALA A 62 -5.85 -5.15 -10.38
C ALA A 62 -4.72 -6.19 -10.44
N LYS A 63 -3.54 -5.89 -9.89
CA LYS A 63 -2.39 -6.81 -9.87
C LYS A 63 -2.49 -7.88 -8.79
N ARG A 64 -3.25 -7.64 -7.71
CA ARG A 64 -3.43 -8.57 -6.59
C ARG A 64 -2.12 -9.06 -5.95
N TRP A 65 -1.11 -8.19 -5.90
CA TRP A 65 0.18 -8.50 -5.23
C TRP A 65 0.09 -8.41 -3.71
N CYS A 66 -0.87 -7.65 -3.21
CA CYS A 66 -1.15 -7.44 -1.81
C CYS A 66 -2.67 -7.36 -1.61
N THR A 67 -3.13 -7.43 -0.37
CA THR A 67 -4.56 -7.29 -0.05
C THR A 67 -5.06 -5.88 -0.36
N ASP A 68 -6.37 -5.71 -0.50
CA ASP A 68 -6.97 -4.40 -0.75
C ASP A 68 -6.59 -3.39 0.34
N ALA A 69 -6.61 -3.80 1.61
CA ALA A 69 -6.19 -2.95 2.73
C ALA A 69 -4.72 -2.53 2.64
N GLN A 70 -3.84 -3.46 2.22
CA GLN A 70 -2.42 -3.14 1.98
C GLN A 70 -2.26 -2.19 0.80
N CYS A 71 -2.99 -2.37 -0.31
CA CYS A 71 -2.98 -1.45 -1.46
C CYS A 71 -3.36 -0.03 -1.04
N VAL A 72 -4.42 0.12 -0.25
CA VAL A 72 -4.86 1.41 0.31
C VAL A 72 -3.78 2.02 1.19
N TRP A 73 -3.20 1.22 2.10
CA TRP A 73 -2.12 1.69 2.98
C TRP A 73 -0.90 2.17 2.18
N ILE A 74 -0.48 1.42 1.17
CA ILE A 74 0.64 1.77 0.27
C ILE A 74 0.37 3.13 -0.36
N MET A 75 -0.81 3.34 -0.96
CA MET A 75 -1.09 4.57 -1.68
C MET A 75 -1.28 5.79 -0.76
N ARG A 76 -1.82 5.60 0.45
CA ARG A 76 -1.82 6.65 1.49
C ARG A 76 -0.40 7.05 1.86
N ARG A 77 0.49 6.08 2.05
CA ARG A 77 1.89 6.36 2.36
C ARG A 77 2.60 7.06 1.20
N VAL A 78 2.40 6.63 -0.04
CA VAL A 78 2.93 7.31 -1.24
C VAL A 78 2.50 8.78 -1.29
N ALA A 79 1.23 9.09 -1.03
CA ALA A 79 0.74 10.47 -1.02
C ALA A 79 1.43 11.31 0.07
N ARG A 80 1.65 10.73 1.26
CA ARG A 80 2.38 11.40 2.36
C ARG A 80 3.86 11.64 2.02
N GLU A 81 4.56 10.64 1.50
CA GLU A 81 5.98 10.77 1.09
C GLU A 81 6.16 11.83 0.00
N LEU A 82 5.19 11.95 -0.90
CA LEU A 82 5.16 12.98 -1.95
C LEU A 82 4.65 14.33 -1.47
N GLN A 83 4.18 14.43 -0.22
CA GLN A 83 3.53 15.62 0.35
C GLN A 83 2.34 16.12 -0.48
N TRP A 84 1.59 15.20 -1.09
CA TRP A 84 0.40 15.53 -1.88
C TRP A 84 -0.83 15.61 -0.95
N PRO A 85 -1.65 16.68 -1.04
CA PRO A 85 -2.85 16.88 -0.23
C PRO A 85 -4.02 16.01 -0.73
N VAL A 86 -3.79 14.69 -0.81
CA VAL A 86 -4.83 13.72 -1.16
C VAL A 86 -5.56 13.31 0.11
N ASP A 87 -6.87 13.50 0.13
CA ASP A 87 -7.70 13.08 1.26
C ASP A 87 -7.62 11.55 1.43
N GLU A 88 -7.39 11.08 2.65
CA GLU A 88 -7.26 9.65 2.92
C GLU A 88 -8.56 8.87 2.68
N SER A 89 -9.71 9.54 2.77
CA SER A 89 -11.01 9.00 2.37
C SER A 89 -11.12 8.79 0.86
N ALA A 90 -10.34 9.53 0.06
CA ALA A 90 -10.32 9.37 -1.40
C ALA A 90 -9.61 8.09 -1.86
N LEU A 91 -8.88 7.41 -0.96
CA LEU A 91 -8.02 6.26 -1.27
C LEU A 91 -8.45 4.93 -0.63
N GLY A 92 -9.52 4.85 0.17
CA GLY A 92 -9.99 3.53 0.62
C GLY A 92 -11.16 3.51 1.61
N VAL A 93 -12.09 2.61 1.25
CA VAL A 93 -13.46 2.27 1.72
C VAL A 93 -14.44 3.44 1.78
#